data_AF-A0A376KRR6-F1
#
_entry.id   AF-A0A376KRR6-F1
#
_cell.length_a   1.000
_cell.length_b   1.000
_cell.length_c   1.000
_cell.angle_alpha   90.00
_cell.angle_beta   90.00
_cell.angle_gamma   90.00
#
_symmetry.space_group_name_H-M   'P 1'
#
loop_
_entity.id
_entity.type
_entity.pdbx_description
1 polymer ?
#
loop_
_entity_poly.entity_id
_entity_poly.type
_entity_poly.pdbx_seq_one_letter_code
_entity_poly.pdbx_strand_id
1 'polypeptide(L)' 'MSKAVGILELSSIAKGMETGDAMLKSANVELLVSKTLCPGKFLLMLGGDVGRGATGHQQRSVPCW' A
#
# COMPACT_ATOMS: atom_id res chain seq x y z
N MET A 1 -8.29 -21.68 -3.00
CA MET A 1 -7.86 -20.52 -2.20
C MET A 1 -7.55 -19.38 -3.13
N SER A 2 -8.47 -18.42 -3.27
CA SER A 2 -8.32 -17.24 -4.12
C SER A 2 -7.43 -16.22 -3.43
N LYS A 3 -6.16 -16.12 -3.86
CA LYS A 3 -5.28 -15.02 -3.45
C LYS A 3 -5.81 -13.73 -4.05
N ALA A 4 -6.09 -12.74 -3.22
CA ALA A 4 -6.47 -11.42 -3.68
C ALA A 4 -5.21 -10.56 -3.85
N VAL A 5 -5.22 -9.70 -4.87
CA VAL A 5 -4.15 -8.75 -5.16
C VAL A 5 -4.71 -7.34 -5.05
N GLY A 6 -4.09 -6.53 -4.19
CA GLY A 6 -4.36 -5.11 -4.05
C GLY A 6 -3.26 -4.28 -4.70
N ILE A 7 -3.64 -3.22 -5.40
CA ILE A 7 -2.71 -2.27 -6.03
C ILE A 7 -3.02 -0.88 -5.49
N LEU A 8 -1.98 -0.17 -5.04
CA LEU A 8 -2.04 1.22 -4.60
C LEU A 8 -1.08 2.06 -5.43
N GLU A 9 -1.60 3.13 -6.03
CA GLU A 9 -0.80 4.23 -6.59
C GLU A 9 -0.90 5.44 -5.66
N LEU A 10 0.24 5.93 -5.18
CA LEU A 10 0.34 7.10 -4.33
C LEU A 10 1.22 8.16 -4.99
N SER A 11 0.90 9.43 -4.79
CA SER A 11 1.68 10.58 -5.30
C SER A 11 2.87 10.96 -4.42
N SER A 12 3.12 10.19 -3.35
CA SER A 12 4.21 10.43 -2.42
C SER A 12 4.80 9.09 -1.98
N ILE A 13 6.13 8.99 -2.11
CA ILE A 13 6.91 7.81 -1.75
C ILE A 13 6.84 7.55 -0.24
N ALA A 14 6.90 8.61 0.58
CA ALA A 14 6.81 8.50 2.04
C ALA A 14 5.50 7.83 2.49
N LYS A 15 4.36 8.36 2.00
CA LYS A 15 3.02 7.78 2.24
C LYS A 15 2.92 6.33 1.78
N GLY A 16 3.57 6.01 0.66
CA GLY A 16 3.62 4.66 0.11
C GLY A 16 4.32 3.66 1.01
N MET A 17 5.45 4.07 1.58
CA MET A 17 6.19 3.25 2.54
C MET A 17 5.43 3.08 3.86
N GLU A 18 4.86 4.15 4.42
CA GLU A 18 4.06 4.09 5.64
C GLU A 18 2.83 3.18 5.48
N THR A 19 2.12 3.32 4.36
CA THR A 19 0.93 2.52 4.08
C THR A 19 1.30 1.05 3.87
N GLY A 20 2.40 0.75 3.16
CA GLY A 20 2.87 -0.61 2.97
C GLY A 20 3.28 -1.29 4.28
N ASP A 21 4.01 -0.58 5.14
CA ASP A 21 4.38 -1.08 6.47
C ASP A 21 3.15 -1.35 7.36
N ALA A 22 2.19 -0.43 7.37
CA ALA A 22 0.94 -0.60 8.11
C ALA A 22 0.12 -1.80 7.61
N MET A 23 0.05 -2.01 6.29
CA MET A 23 -0.67 -3.15 5.71
C MET A 23 -0.02 -4.50 6.02
N LEU A 24 1.32 -4.58 5.93
CA LEU A 24 2.07 -5.79 6.29
C LEU A 24 1.94 -6.15 7.78
N LYS A 25 1.81 -5.15 8.66
CA LYS A 25 1.61 -5.36 10.10
C LYS A 25 0.17 -5.69 10.47
N SER A 26 -0.81 -5.17 9.72
CA SER A 26 -2.24 -5.32 10.06
C SER A 26 -2.88 -6.57 9.47
N ALA A 27 -2.28 -7.19 8.45
CA ALA A 27 -2.85 -8.35 7.77
C ALA A 27 -1.76 -9.31 7.27
N ASN A 28 -2.14 -10.57 7.06
CA ASN A 28 -1.25 -11.58 6.48
C ASN A 28 -1.19 -11.41 4.95
N VAL A 29 -0.58 -10.30 4.52
CA VAL A 29 -0.34 -9.94 3.13
C VAL A 29 1.15 -9.95 2.81
N GLU A 30 1.49 -10.26 1.56
CA GLU A 30 2.84 -10.32 1.04
C GLU A 30 3.08 -9.16 0.08
N LEU A 31 4.26 -8.56 0.16
CA LEU A 31 4.68 -7.49 -0.75
C LEU A 31 5.15 -8.09 -2.08
N LEU A 32 4.37 -7.88 -3.13
CA LEU A 32 4.69 -8.35 -4.48
C LEU A 32 5.55 -7.33 -5.24
N VAL A 33 5.17 -6.05 -5.18
CA VAL A 33 5.87 -4.97 -5.91
C VAL A 33 5.91 -3.71 -5.05
N SER A 34 7.09 -3.13 -4.94
CA SER A 34 7.32 -1.80 -4.37
C SER A 34 8.24 -1.05 -5.32
N LYS A 35 7.67 -0.10 -6.07
CA LYS A 35 8.39 0.66 -7.09
C LYS A 35 8.07 2.14 -6.98
N THR A 36 9.12 2.95 -6.94
CA THR A 36 9.05 4.40 -7.14
C THR A 36 8.97 4.68 -8.64
N LEU A 37 8.08 5.58 -9.03
CA LEU A 37 7.91 6.05 -10.39
C LEU A 37 8.19 7.55 -10.43
N CYS A 38 8.99 7.98 -11.41
CA CYS A 38 9.18 9.41 -11.65
C CYS A 38 7.94 9.98 -12.38
N PRO A 39 7.40 11.16 -12.00
CA PRO A 39 7.82 12.05 -10.92
C PRO A 39 7.02 11.82 -9.62
N GLY A 40 7.68 11.34 -8.56
CA GLY A 40 7.15 11.30 -7.20
C GLY A 40 6.05 10.27 -6.90
N LYS A 41 5.65 9.47 -7.88
CA LYS A 41 4.65 8.42 -7.70
C LYS A 41 5.25 7.17 -7.08
N PHE A 42 4.40 6.40 -6.41
CA PHE A 42 4.78 5.16 -5.76
C PHE A 42 3.73 4.09 -6.02
N LEU A 43 4.16 2.97 -6.57
CA LEU A 43 3.35 1.82 -6.87
C LEU A 43 3.64 0.73 -5.84
N LEU A 44 2.60 0.33 -5.12
CA LEU A 44 2.63 -0.73 -4.12
C LEU A 44 1.64 -1.82 -4.52
N MET A 45 2.10 -3.06 -4.56
CA MET A 45 1.30 -4.22 -4.93
C MET A 45 1.42 -5.28 -3.84
N LEU A 46 0.29 -5.68 -3.27
CA LEU A 46 0.20 -6.60 -2.15
C LEU A 46 -0.65 -7.80 -2.55
N GLY A 47 -0.19 -9.01 -2.21
CA GLY A 47 -0.90 -10.25 -2.47
C GLY A 47 -1.17 -10.99 -1.16
N GLY A 48 -2.39 -11.44 -0.93
CA GLY A 48 -2.69 -12.16 0.31
C GLY A 48 -4.14 -12.55 0.47
N ASP A 49 -4.46 -13.08 1.64
CA ASP A 49 -5.83 -13.36 2.03
C ASP A 49 -6.51 -12.05 2.45
N VAL A 50 -7.58 -11.66 1.76
CA VAL A 50 -8.34 -10.43 2.08
C VAL A 50 -9.23 -10.68 3.29
N GLY A 51 -8.59 -10.90 4.44
CA GLY A 51 -9.20 -10.86 5.75
C GLY A 51 -9.11 -9.44 6.31
N ARG A 52 -10.13 -8.61 6.06
CA ARG A 52 -10.46 -7.37 6.80
C ARG A 52 -9.43 -6.21 6.83
N GLY A 53 -8.16 -6.40 6.46
CA GLY A 53 -7.12 -5.34 6.54
C GLY A 53 -6.91 -4.48 5.29
N ALA A 54 -7.59 -4.77 4.17
CA ALA A 54 -7.40 -4.09 2.88
C ALA A 54 -8.37 -2.92 2.63
N THR A 55 -9.22 -2.55 3.60
CA THR A 55 -10.09 -1.38 3.48
C THR A 55 -9.24 -0.12 3.52
N GLY A 56 -9.08 0.52 2.36
CA GLY A 56 -8.26 1.71 2.15
C GLY A 56 -8.40 2.72 3.29
N HIS A 57 -7.29 2.92 4.02
CA HIS A 57 -7.18 4.03 4.95
C HIS A 57 -7.30 5.33 4.12
N GLN A 58 -8.47 5.96 4.22
CA GLN A 58 -8.80 7.27 3.68
C GLN A 58 -7.61 8.21 3.85
N GLN A 59 -7.13 8.75 2.72
CA GLN A 59 -6.09 9.77 2.67
C GLN A 59 -6.51 10.97 3.53
N ARG A 60 -6.14 10.96 4.82
CA ARG A 60 -6.05 12.19 5.59
C ARG A 60 -4.74 12.83 5.20
N SER A 61 -4.88 13.93 4.49
CA SER A 61 -3.85 14.88 4.13
C SER A 61 -2.84 15.09 5.26
N VAL A 62 -1.74 14.34 5.29
CA VAL A 62 -0.55 14.85 5.98
C VAL A 62 -0.03 16.00 5.11
N PRO A 63 -0.01 17.24 5.65
CA PRO A 63 0.56 18.37 4.94
C PRO A 63 2.02 18.03 4.67
N CYS A 64 2.46 18.32 3.45
CA CYS A 64 3.83 18.19 3.04
C CYS A 64 4.69 19.14 3.90
N TRP A 65 5.20 18.65 5.01
CA TRP A 65 6.32 19.16 5.78
C TRP A 65 7.13 17.96 6.24
#